data_AF-A0A8J6XS32-F1
#
_entry.id   AF-A0A8J6XS32-F1
#
_cell.length_a   1.000
_cell.length_b   1.000
_cell.length_c   1.000
_cell.angle_alpha   90.00
_cell.angle_beta   90.00
_cell.angle_gamma   90.00
#
_symmetry.space_group_name_H-M   'P 1'
#
loop_
_entity.id
_entity.type
_entity.pdbx_description
1 polymer ?
#
loop_
_entity_poly.entity_id
_entity_poly.type
_entity_poly.pdbx_seq_one_letter_code
_entity_poly.pdbx_strand_id
1 'polypeptide(L)'
;MVLTTVDEEKAPLEARYLLERSAVKQPETANSAIIELVTTIMVYKFEQLSRREVELMLGITLKETRVYREIKAEGREEAEQRERALILRQLTRRVGELPQDVRQHMETLSLEKLENLGEALLDFQGMADLLSWLEALGG
;
A
#
# COMPACT_ATOMS: atom_id res chain seq x y z
N MET A 1 -15.31 3.63 -25.28
CA MET A 1 -13.91 3.91 -24.91
C MET A 1 -13.04 2.89 -25.63
N VAL A 2 -12.09 3.31 -26.47
CA VAL A 2 -11.40 2.42 -27.43
C VAL A 2 -10.51 1.39 -26.73
N LEU A 3 -9.79 1.77 -25.67
CA LEU A 3 -8.85 0.88 -24.98
C LEU A 3 -9.50 -0.29 -24.24
N THR A 4 -10.77 -0.21 -23.82
CA THR A 4 -11.45 -1.32 -23.15
C THR A 4 -11.82 -2.46 -24.09
N THR A 5 -11.95 -2.18 -25.39
CA THR A 5 -12.42 -3.14 -26.40
C THR A 5 -11.30 -3.63 -27.33
N VAL A 6 -10.09 -3.11 -27.18
CA VAL A 6 -8.92 -3.50 -27.99
C VAL A 6 -8.20 -4.67 -27.35
N ASP A 7 -7.72 -5.60 -28.19
CA ASP A 7 -6.93 -6.76 -27.79
C ASP A 7 -5.65 -6.35 -27.04
N GLU A 8 -5.19 -7.21 -26.13
CA GLU A 8 -3.99 -6.98 -25.32
C GLU A 8 -2.74 -6.74 -26.17
N GLU A 9 -2.63 -7.33 -27.36
CA GLU A 9 -1.49 -7.09 -28.25
C GLU A 9 -1.41 -5.64 -28.78
N LYS A 10 -2.57 -4.97 -28.93
CA LYS A 10 -2.68 -3.63 -29.53
C LYS A 10 -2.88 -2.53 -28.49
N ALA A 11 -3.37 -2.89 -27.31
CA ALA A 11 -3.64 -1.94 -26.22
C ALA A 11 -2.41 -1.07 -25.85
N PRO A 12 -1.16 -1.58 -25.81
CA PRO A 12 0.02 -0.78 -25.50
C PRO A 12 0.27 0.33 -26.54
N LEU A 13 0.13 0.01 -27.82
CA LEU A 13 0.37 0.94 -28.92
C LEU A 13 -0.68 2.05 -28.91
N GLU A 14 -1.96 1.69 -28.74
CA GLU A 14 -3.06 2.64 -28.63
C GLU A 14 -2.93 3.54 -27.39
N ALA A 15 -2.53 2.97 -26.26
CA ALA A 15 -2.30 3.72 -25.03
C ALA A 15 -1.19 4.76 -25.21
N ARG A 16 -0.06 4.37 -25.80
CA ARG A 16 1.04 5.29 -26.13
C ARG A 16 0.60 6.41 -27.06
N TYR A 17 -0.15 6.08 -28.12
CA TYR A 17 -0.67 7.07 -29.04
C TYR A 17 -1.58 8.10 -28.34
N LEU A 18 -2.45 7.66 -27.43
CA LEU A 18 -3.33 8.54 -26.68
C LEU A 18 -2.55 9.48 -25.74
N LEU A 19 -1.51 8.95 -25.07
CA LEU A 19 -0.64 9.71 -24.17
C LEU A 19 0.20 10.75 -24.91
N GLU A 20 0.80 10.40 -26.04
CA GLU A 20 1.57 11.33 -26.88
C GLU A 20 0.66 12.44 -27.43
N ARG A 21 -0.54 12.07 -27.88
CA ARG A 21 -1.51 13.04 -28.41
C ARG A 21 -2.01 14.01 -27.33
N SER A 22 -2.23 13.53 -26.10
CA SER A 22 -2.71 14.38 -25.01
C SER A 22 -1.66 15.39 -24.57
N ALA A 23 -0.38 15.01 -24.57
CA ALA A 23 0.73 15.91 -24.23
C ALA A 23 0.89 17.09 -25.20
N VAL A 24 0.55 16.92 -26.48
CA VAL A 24 0.78 17.96 -27.51
C VAL A 24 -0.43 18.87 -27.73
N LYS A 25 -1.66 18.35 -27.57
CA LYS A 25 -2.88 19.02 -28.07
C LYS A 25 -3.86 19.46 -26.99
N GLN A 26 -3.57 19.25 -25.71
CA GLN A 26 -4.55 19.45 -24.64
C GLN A 26 -4.05 20.34 -23.51
N PRO A 27 -4.97 21.01 -22.79
CA PRO A 27 -4.66 21.63 -21.50
C PRO A 27 -4.14 20.59 -20.49
N GLU A 28 -3.27 21.02 -19.57
CA GLU A 28 -2.66 20.15 -18.54
C GLU A 28 -3.67 19.34 -17.72
N THR A 29 -4.84 19.92 -17.42
CA THR A 29 -5.91 19.24 -16.68
C THR A 29 -6.51 18.07 -17.46
N ALA A 30 -6.72 18.26 -18.77
CA ALA A 30 -7.25 17.22 -19.65
C ALA A 30 -6.18 16.15 -19.95
N ASN A 31 -4.92 16.56 -20.11
CA ASN A 31 -3.80 15.65 -20.24
C ASN A 31 -3.68 14.73 -19.01
N SER A 32 -3.77 15.29 -17.81
CA SER A 32 -3.75 14.53 -16.55
C SER A 32 -4.89 13.52 -16.45
N ALA A 33 -6.11 13.91 -16.85
CA ALA A 33 -7.27 13.01 -16.85
C ALA A 33 -7.12 11.86 -17.86
N ILE A 34 -6.50 12.10 -19.02
CA ILE A 34 -6.21 11.05 -20.00
C ILE A 34 -5.17 10.09 -19.47
N ILE A 35 -4.09 10.60 -18.86
CA ILE A 35 -3.08 9.77 -18.22
C ILE A 35 -3.73 8.88 -17.16
N GLU A 36 -4.60 9.42 -16.30
CA GLU A 36 -5.31 8.66 -15.28
C GLU A 36 -6.18 7.54 -15.91
N LEU A 37 -6.95 7.87 -16.94
CA LEU A 37 -7.84 6.91 -17.59
C LEU A 37 -7.07 5.78 -18.30
N VAL A 38 -6.06 6.14 -19.10
CA VAL A 38 -5.22 5.16 -19.82
C VAL A 38 -4.51 4.26 -18.81
N THR A 39 -3.94 4.84 -17.76
CA THR A 39 -3.27 4.07 -16.70
C THR A 39 -4.20 3.08 -16.04
N THR A 40 -5.41 3.53 -15.68
CA THR A 40 -6.42 2.69 -15.05
C THR A 40 -6.74 1.49 -15.95
N ILE A 41 -7.04 1.74 -17.23
CA ILE A 41 -7.39 0.67 -18.17
C ILE A 41 -6.23 -0.31 -18.35
N MET A 42 -4.99 0.18 -18.46
CA MET A 42 -3.82 -0.69 -18.67
C MET A 42 -3.52 -1.54 -17.43
N VAL A 43 -3.63 -0.99 -16.22
CA VAL A 43 -3.45 -1.77 -14.98
C VAL A 43 -4.52 -2.87 -14.84
N TYR A 44 -5.78 -2.54 -15.13
CA TYR A 44 -6.86 -3.54 -15.08
C TYR A 44 -6.80 -4.57 -16.22
N LYS A 45 -6.39 -4.17 -17.42
CA LYS A 45 -6.29 -5.07 -18.57
C LYS A 45 -5.12 -6.05 -18.43
N PHE A 46 -4.03 -5.65 -17.76
CA PHE A 46 -2.82 -6.46 -17.60
C PHE A 46 -2.59 -6.84 -16.14
N GLU A 47 -3.54 -7.59 -15.55
CA GLU A 47 -3.54 -7.96 -14.13
C GLU A 47 -2.29 -8.70 -13.66
N GLN A 48 -1.61 -9.41 -14.57
CA GLN A 48 -0.40 -10.19 -14.29
C GLN A 48 0.89 -9.37 -14.41
N LEU A 49 0.82 -8.17 -15.01
CA LEU A 49 1.99 -7.32 -15.16
C LEU A 49 2.20 -6.49 -13.91
N SER A 50 3.46 -6.43 -13.48
CA SER A 50 3.88 -5.46 -12.48
C SER A 50 3.75 -4.05 -13.03
N ARG A 51 3.57 -3.10 -12.10
CA ARG A 51 3.59 -1.67 -12.40
C ARG A 51 4.75 -1.26 -13.31
N ARG A 52 5.96 -1.76 -13.03
CA ARG A 52 7.17 -1.39 -13.77
C ARG A 52 7.10 -1.88 -15.22
N GLU A 53 6.50 -3.04 -15.45
CA GLU A 53 6.29 -3.58 -16.79
C GLU A 53 5.27 -2.74 -17.57
N VAL A 54 4.19 -2.29 -16.93
CA VAL A 54 3.23 -1.36 -17.55
C VAL A 54 3.86 0.00 -17.85
N GLU A 55 4.67 0.56 -16.95
CA GLU A 55 5.43 1.81 -17.18
C GLU A 55 6.41 1.68 -18.36
N LEU A 56 7.17 0.58 -18.41
CA LEU A 56 8.11 0.28 -19.50
C LEU A 56 7.38 0.13 -20.84
N MET A 57 6.24 -0.56 -20.82
CA MET A 57 5.38 -0.78 -21.98
C MET A 57 4.81 0.54 -22.53
N LEU A 58 4.42 1.46 -21.66
CA LEU A 58 3.86 2.76 -22.04
C LEU A 58 4.92 3.85 -22.26
N GLY A 59 6.16 3.63 -21.84
CA GLY A 59 7.24 4.62 -21.94
C GLY A 59 7.02 5.86 -21.06
N ILE A 60 6.22 5.76 -20.00
CA ILE A 60 5.90 6.87 -19.09
C ILE A 60 6.11 6.46 -17.63
N THR A 61 6.30 7.46 -16.75
CA THR A 61 6.33 7.23 -15.31
C THR A 61 4.94 7.50 -14.72
N LEU A 62 4.35 6.50 -14.06
CA LEU A 62 2.97 6.55 -13.55
C LEU A 62 2.87 7.05 -12.10
N LYS A 63 3.93 7.69 -11.58
CA LYS A 63 4.17 7.86 -10.12
C LYS A 63 3.06 8.58 -9.33
N GLU A 64 2.07 9.21 -9.95
CA GLU A 64 1.14 10.12 -9.24
C GLU A 64 -0.34 10.01 -9.64
N THR A 65 -0.77 8.97 -10.36
CA THR A 65 -2.22 8.83 -10.65
C THR A 65 -3.01 8.55 -9.36
N ARG A 66 -4.27 9.00 -9.31
CA ARG A 66 -5.14 8.81 -8.13
C ARG A 66 -5.33 7.33 -7.80
N VAL A 67 -5.63 6.50 -8.80
CA VAL A 67 -5.73 5.04 -8.67
C VAL A 67 -4.46 4.44 -8.09
N TYR A 68 -3.29 4.93 -8.48
CA TYR A 68 -2.03 4.46 -7.92
C TYR A 68 -1.88 4.80 -6.43
N ARG A 69 -2.30 6.00 -6.01
CA ARG A 69 -2.26 6.40 -4.60
C ARG A 69 -3.21 5.55 -3.75
N GLU A 70 -4.38 5.22 -4.27
CA GLU A 70 -5.38 4.36 -3.62
C GLU A 70 -4.84 2.94 -3.41
N ILE A 71 -4.42 2.27 -4.49
CA ILE A 71 -3.86 0.90 -4.41
C ILE A 71 -2.64 0.85 -3.46
N LYS A 72 -1.77 1.87 -3.51
CA LYS A 72 -0.62 1.93 -2.61
C LYS A 72 -1.03 2.18 -1.17
N ALA A 73 -2.13 2.92 -0.92
CA ALA A 73 -2.63 3.16 0.43
C ALA A 73 -3.25 1.89 1.02
N GLU A 74 -4.10 1.20 0.26
CA GLU A 74 -4.68 -0.10 0.64
C GLU A 74 -3.57 -1.12 0.95
N GLY A 75 -2.56 -1.23 0.10
CA GLY A 75 -1.44 -2.14 0.34
C GLY A 75 -0.61 -1.80 1.59
N ARG A 76 -0.53 -0.52 1.99
CA ARG A 76 0.10 -0.14 3.26
C ARG A 76 -0.76 -0.51 4.45
N GLU A 77 -2.07 -0.28 4.36
CA GLU A 77 -3.02 -0.62 5.42
C GLU A 77 -3.05 -2.14 5.66
N GLU A 78 -3.09 -2.96 4.60
CA GLU A 78 -2.98 -4.41 4.73
C GLU A 78 -1.67 -4.86 5.37
N ALA A 79 -0.55 -4.23 5.00
CA ALA A 79 0.75 -4.56 5.57
C ALA A 79 0.80 -4.24 7.07
N GLU A 80 0.31 -3.06 7.48
CA GLU A 80 0.22 -2.66 8.88
C GLU A 80 -0.69 -3.61 9.69
N GLN A 81 -1.84 -4.02 9.14
CA GLN A 81 -2.73 -4.98 9.79
C GLN A 81 -2.05 -6.35 9.98
N ARG A 82 -1.31 -6.83 8.97
CA ARG A 82 -0.58 -8.12 9.05
C ARG A 82 0.54 -8.07 10.07
N GLU A 83 1.28 -6.97 10.12
CA GLU A 83 2.36 -6.76 11.08
C GLU A 83 1.83 -6.70 12.52
N ARG A 84 0.76 -5.94 12.76
CA ARG A 84 0.08 -5.87 14.05
C ARG A 84 -0.42 -7.23 14.51
N ALA A 85 -1.06 -7.99 13.63
CA ALA A 85 -1.51 -9.34 13.94
C ALA A 85 -0.34 -10.28 14.30
N LEU A 86 0.80 -10.14 13.62
CA LEU A 86 2.00 -10.90 13.92
C LEU A 86 2.55 -10.58 15.32
N ILE A 87 2.68 -9.29 15.65
CA ILE A 87 3.23 -8.82 16.92
C ILE A 87 2.31 -9.20 18.09
N LEU A 88 0.99 -9.03 17.95
CA LEU A 88 0.02 -9.50 18.94
C LEU A 88 0.15 -11.01 19.21
N ARG A 89 0.33 -11.81 18.17
CA ARG A 89 0.52 -13.26 18.31
C ARG A 89 1.86 -13.61 18.95
N GLN A 90 2.93 -12.88 18.64
CA GLN A 90 4.25 -13.07 19.26
C GLN A 90 4.20 -12.72 20.75
N LEU A 91 3.59 -11.59 21.11
CA LEU A 91 3.38 -11.20 22.51
C LEU A 91 2.55 -12.22 23.27
N THR A 92 1.43 -12.67 22.69
CA THR A 92 0.60 -13.70 23.31
C THR A 92 1.40 -14.99 23.61
N ARG A 93 2.34 -15.34 22.73
CA ARG A 93 3.24 -16.49 22.95
C ARG A 93 4.32 -16.23 23.98
N ARG A 94 4.80 -14.98 24.09
CA ARG A 94 5.93 -14.61 24.95
C ARG A 94 5.50 -14.32 26.39
N VAL A 95 4.42 -13.58 26.58
CA VAL A 95 3.96 -13.10 27.89
C VAL A 95 2.67 -13.76 28.37
N GLY A 96 2.04 -14.60 27.55
CA GLY A 96 0.78 -15.28 27.85
C GLY A 96 -0.45 -14.53 27.34
N GLU A 97 -1.64 -14.93 27.81
CA GLU A 97 -2.90 -14.32 27.37
C GLU A 97 -2.94 -12.83 27.73
N LEU A 98 -3.16 -11.99 26.71
CA LEU A 98 -3.22 -10.55 26.87
C LEU A 98 -4.57 -10.12 27.48
N PRO A 99 -4.61 -9.39 28.60
CA PRO A 99 -5.82 -8.78 29.13
C PRO A 99 -6.51 -7.85 28.12
N GLN A 100 -7.81 -7.62 28.28
CA GLN A 100 -8.61 -6.82 27.33
C GLN A 100 -8.13 -5.37 27.23
N ASP A 101 -7.80 -4.75 28.35
CA ASP A 101 -7.22 -3.41 28.47
C ASP A 101 -5.88 -3.30 27.73
N VAL A 102 -5.00 -4.30 27.87
CA VAL A 102 -3.73 -4.35 27.14
C VAL A 102 -3.97 -4.47 25.63
N ARG A 103 -4.91 -5.31 25.20
CA ARG A 103 -5.29 -5.43 23.77
C ARG A 103 -5.80 -4.11 23.19
N GLN A 104 -6.67 -3.41 23.93
CA GLN A 104 -7.17 -2.10 23.52
C GLN A 104 -6.06 -1.05 23.44
N HIS A 105 -5.11 -1.06 24.36
CA HIS A 105 -3.98 -0.14 24.31
C HIS A 105 -3.07 -0.45 23.11
N MET A 106 -2.85 -1.73 22.81
CA MET A 106 -2.12 -2.15 21.61
C MET A 106 -2.82 -1.74 20.31
N GLU A 107 -4.16 -1.69 20.29
CA GLU A 107 -4.95 -1.22 19.14
C GLU A 107 -4.74 0.28 18.84
N THR A 108 -4.33 1.09 19.82
CA THR A 108 -4.11 2.53 19.63
C THR A 108 -2.66 2.90 19.34
N LEU A 109 -1.72 1.94 19.39
CA LEU A 109 -0.31 2.20 19.06
C LEU A 109 -0.15 2.59 17.59
N SER A 110 0.75 3.54 17.33
CA SER A 110 1.22 3.84 15.97
C SER A 110 2.07 2.68 15.44
N LEU A 111 2.20 2.58 14.12
CA LEU A 111 3.06 1.59 13.46
C LEU A 111 4.50 1.62 14.01
N GLU A 112 5.09 2.80 14.17
CA GLU A 112 6.45 2.95 14.72
C GLU A 112 6.59 2.38 16.14
N LYS A 113 5.59 2.64 17.01
CA LYS A 113 5.60 2.07 18.37
C LYS A 113 5.46 0.56 18.34
N LEU A 114 4.65 0.06 17.40
CA LEU A 114 4.43 -1.36 17.21
C LEU A 114 5.72 -2.06 16.70
N GLU A 115 6.44 -1.48 15.73
CA GLU A 115 7.74 -1.95 15.25
C GLU A 115 8.76 -2.02 16.41
N ASN A 116 8.86 -0.95 17.21
CA ASN A 116 9.72 -0.92 18.40
C ASN A 116 9.34 -2.00 19.43
N LEU A 117 8.03 -2.27 19.60
CA LEU A 117 7.55 -3.38 20.43
C LEU A 117 7.98 -4.74 19.88
N GLY A 118 8.01 -4.87 18.54
CA GLY A 118 8.51 -6.04 17.81
C GLY A 118 9.93 -6.44 18.20
N GLU A 119 10.80 -5.46 18.44
CA GLU A 119 12.18 -5.70 18.90
C GLU A 119 12.21 -5.95 20.42
N ALA A 120 11.56 -5.09 21.21
CA ALA A 120 11.58 -5.16 22.67
C ALA A 120 11.01 -6.48 23.21
N LEU A 121 10.00 -7.05 22.53
CA LEU A 121 9.37 -8.30 22.97
C LEU A 121 10.34 -9.50 23.02
N LEU A 122 11.45 -9.44 22.30
CA LEU A 122 12.46 -10.51 22.30
C LEU A 122 13.15 -10.62 23.67
N ASP A 123 13.25 -9.51 24.39
CA ASP A 123 13.90 -9.43 25.71
C ASP A 123 12.94 -9.69 26.87
N PHE A 124 11.62 -9.60 26.63
CA PHE A 124 10.61 -9.79 27.68
C PHE A 124 10.73 -11.16 28.35
N GLN A 125 10.64 -11.21 29.66
CA GLN A 125 10.58 -12.43 30.46
C GLN A 125 9.14 -12.74 30.91
N GLY A 126 8.23 -11.76 30.84
CA GLY A 126 6.80 -11.98 31.09
C GLY A 126 5.96 -10.72 30.95
N MET A 127 4.71 -10.80 31.44
CA MET A 127 3.72 -9.71 31.35
C MET A 127 4.19 -8.41 32.01
N ALA A 128 4.97 -8.48 33.08
CA ALA A 128 5.48 -7.30 33.78
C ALA A 128 6.32 -6.41 32.85
N ASP A 129 7.15 -7.01 31.97
CA ASP A 129 7.99 -6.25 31.05
C ASP A 129 7.14 -5.52 30.00
N LEU A 130 6.08 -6.17 29.50
CA LEU A 130 5.12 -5.54 28.59
C LEU A 130 4.42 -4.35 29.27
N LEU A 131 3.95 -4.50 30.50
CA LEU A 131 3.29 -3.42 31.24
C LEU A 131 4.23 -2.24 31.47
N SER A 132 5.47 -2.50 31.92
CA SER A 132 6.48 -1.45 32.08
C SER A 132 6.83 -0.75 30.78
N TRP A 133 6.88 -1.49 29.66
CA TRP A 133 7.11 -0.91 28.34
C TRP A 133 5.95 0.00 27.90
N LEU A 134 4.69 -0.43 28.11
CA LEU A 134 3.51 0.37 27.78
C LEU A 134 3.40 1.62 28.67
N GLU A 135 3.73 1.52 29.96
CA GLU A 135 3.79 2.69 30.86
C GLU A 135 4.83 3.71 30.38
N ALA A 136 5.99 3.26 29.93
CA ALA A 136 7.05 4.13 29.42
C ALA A 136 6.64 4.89 28.13
N LEU A 137 5.64 4.41 27.38
CA LEU A 137 5.09 5.12 26.22
C LEU A 137 4.12 6.26 26.57
N GLY A 138 3.58 6.26 27.79
CA GLY A 138 2.58 7.20 28.29
C GLY A 138 3.15 8.33 29.15
N GLY A 139 4.47 8.41 29.28
CA GLY A 139 5.23 9.47 29.97
C GLY A 139 5.86 10.49 29.04
#